data_AF-A0A529PCE3-F1
#
_entry.id   AF-A0A529PCE3-F1
#
_cell.length_a   1.000
_cell.length_b   1.000
_cell.length_c   1.000
_cell.angle_alpha   90.00
_cell.angle_beta   90.00
_cell.angle_gamma   90.00
#
_symmetry.space_group_name_H-M   'P 1'
#
loop_
_entity.id
_entity.type
_entity.pdbx_description
1 polymer ?
#
loop_
_entity_poly.entity_id
_entity_poly.type
_entity_poly.pdbx_seq_one_letter_code
_entity_poly.pdbx_strand_id
1 'polypeptide(L)' 'MAAVSQSFKTDLLGSIPSLRAFAVSLTQNADKADDLVQETLVKAW' A
#
# COMPACT_ATOMS: atom_id res chain seq x y z
N MET A 1 6.62 3.79 -20.61
CA MET A 1 6.33 3.30 -19.25
C MET A 1 6.56 1.81 -19.24
N ALA A 2 7.52 1.31 -18.47
CA ALA A 2 7.70 -0.14 -18.29
C ALA A 2 6.39 -0.69 -17.72
N ALA A 3 5.83 -1.72 -18.35
CA ALA A 3 4.64 -2.37 -17.84
C ALA A 3 4.96 -2.92 -16.44
N VAL A 4 4.21 -2.50 -15.43
CA VAL A 4 4.29 -3.11 -14.11
C VAL A 4 4.09 -4.61 -14.27
N SER A 5 5.06 -5.39 -13.78
CA SER A 5 5.00 -6.84 -13.95
C SER A 5 3.83 -7.43 -13.15
N GLN A 6 3.22 -8.50 -13.68
CA GLN A 6 2.20 -9.26 -12.96
C GLN A 6 2.70 -9.73 -11.58
N SER A 7 3.99 -10.08 -11.48
CA SER A 7 4.62 -10.44 -10.19
C SER A 7 4.60 -9.28 -9.21
N PHE A 8 4.98 -8.07 -9.63
CA PHE A 8 4.96 -6.89 -8.76
C PHE A 8 3.55 -6.60 -8.23
N LYS A 9 2.51 -6.76 -9.07
CA LYS A 9 1.12 -6.62 -8.62
C LYS A 9 0.79 -7.57 -7.50
N THR A 10 1.08 -8.85 -7.70
CA THR A 10 0.77 -9.91 -6.73
C THR A 10 1.51 -9.69 -5.42
N ASP A 11 2.81 -9.37 -5.50
CA ASP A 11 3.65 -9.14 -4.32
C ASP A 11 3.20 -7.89 -3.55
N LEU A 12 2.84 -6.81 -4.26
CA LEU A 12 2.33 -5.58 -3.66
C LEU A 12 0.97 -5.81 -2.96
N LEU A 13 0.05 -6.52 -3.61
CA LEU A 13 -1.25 -6.87 -3.02
C LEU A 13 -1.08 -7.73 -1.77
N GLY A 14 -0.15 -8.69 -1.80
CA GLY A 14 0.21 -9.51 -0.63
C GLY A 14 0.79 -8.72 0.54
N SER A 15 1.38 -7.55 0.26
CA SER A 15 2.00 -6.67 1.25
C SER A 15 1.02 -5.68 1.91
N ILE A 16 -0.21 -5.55 1.41
CA ILE A 16 -1.21 -4.58 1.91
C ILE A 16 -1.45 -4.69 3.43
N PRO A 17 -1.62 -5.89 4.04
CA PRO A 17 -1.85 -5.99 5.47
C PRO A 17 -0.69 -5.42 6.31
N SER A 18 0.55 -5.66 5.88
CA SER A 18 1.75 -5.13 6.54
C SER A 18 1.89 -3.62 6.34
N LEU A 19 1.60 -3.11 5.14
CA LEU A 19 1.58 -1.68 4.85
C LEU A 19 0.56 -0.94 5.73
N ARG A 20 -0.63 -1.53 5.92
CA ARG A 20 -1.67 -0.98 6.79
C ARG A 20 -1.24 -0.98 8.25
N ALA A 21 -0.67 -2.07 8.75
CA ALA A 21 -0.17 -2.13 10.12
C ALA A 21 0.92 -1.07 10.38
N PHE A 22 1.82 -0.89 9.41
CA PHE A 22 2.84 0.16 9.46
C PHE A 22 2.22 1.56 9.43
N ALA A 23 1.27 1.81 8.53
CA ALA A 23 0.56 3.09 8.44
C ALA A 23 -0.18 3.43 9.75
N VAL A 24 -0.84 2.45 10.39
CA VAL A 24 -1.48 2.62 11.71
C VAL A 24 -0.44 3.01 12.77
N SER A 25 0.77 2.45 12.73
CA SER A 25 1.84 2.82 13.67
C SER A 25 2.31 4.27 13.49
N LEU A 26 2.20 4.84 12.28
CA LEU A 26 2.58 6.22 11.98
C LEU A 26 1.47 7.21 12.32
N THR A 27 0.23 6.88 11.99
CA THR A 27 -0.92 7.80 12.10
C THR A 27 -1.64 7.71 13.44
N GLN A 28 -1.49 6.60 14.16
CA GLN A 28 -2.32 6.20 15.31
C GLN A 28 -3.84 6.35 15.03
N ASN A 29 -4.24 6.24 13.76
CA ASN A 29 -5.60 6.42 13.29
C ASN A 29 -5.85 5.51 12.08
N ALA A 30 -6.87 4.65 12.18
CA ALA A 30 -7.19 3.67 11.14
C ALA A 30 -7.60 4.30 9.81
N ASP A 31 -8.46 5.33 9.84
CA ASP A 31 -8.93 6.00 8.62
C ASP A 31 -7.76 6.65 7.88
N LYS A 32 -6.90 7.39 8.59
CA LYS A 32 -5.69 8.00 8.01
C LYS A 32 -4.68 6.97 7.51
N ALA A 33 -4.62 5.81 8.17
CA ALA A 33 -3.74 4.72 7.73
C ALA A 33 -4.22 4.13 6.40
N ASP A 34 -5.53 3.96 6.27
CA ASP A 34 -6.15 3.45 5.05
C ASP A 34 -6.00 4.44 3.88
N ASP A 35 -6.14 5.74 4.13
CA ASP A 35 -5.85 6.79 3.14
C ASP A 35 -4.39 6.77 2.67
N LEU A 36 -3.44 6.66 3.60
CA LEU A 36 -2.00 6.61 3.30
C LEU A 36 -1.62 5.38 2.46
N VAL A 37 -2.20 4.22 2.79
CA VAL A 37 -2.03 3.00 2.00
C VAL A 37 -2.61 3.18 0.60
N GLN A 38 -3.81 3.76 0.47
CA GLN A 38 -4.40 4.03 -0.84
C GLN A 38 -3.52 4.95 -1.70
N GLU A 39 -3.06 6.09 -1.18
CA GLU A 39 -2.17 6.97 -1.91
C GLU A 39 -0.88 6.28 -2.37
N THR A 40 -0.34 5.41 -1.50
CA THR A 40 0.88 4.64 -1.81
C THR A 40 0.62 3.66 -2.95
N LEU A 41 -0.50 2.94 -2.92
CA LEU A 41 -0.88 2.03 -3.99
C LEU A 41 -1.11 2.78 -5.30
N VAL A 42 -1.79 3.93 -5.27
CA VAL A 42 -2.00 4.76 -6.48
C VAL A 42 -0.69 5.24 -7.08
N LYS A 43 0.31 5.59 -6.26
CA LYS A 43 1.64 6.02 -6.72
C LYS A 43 2.53 4.86 -7.22
N ALA A 44 2.22 3.63 -6.84
CA ALA A 44 2.99 2.44 -7.23
C ALA A 44 2.63 1.92 -8.64
N TRP A 45 1.56 2.42 -9.24
CA TRP A 45 1.04 2.06 -10.56
C TRP A 45 1.21 3.20 -11.57
#